data_AF-X1UMP5-F1
#
_entry.id   AF-X1UMP5-F1
#
_cell.length_a   1.000
_cell.length_b   1.000
_cell.length_c   1.000
_cell.angle_alpha   90.00
_cell.angle_beta   90.00
_cell.angle_gamma   90.00
#
_symmetry.space_group_name_H-M   'P 1'
#
loop_
_entity.id
_entity.type
_entity.pdbx_description
1 polymer ?
#
loop_
_entity_poly.entity_id
_entity_poly.type
_entity_poly.pdbx_seq_one_letter_code
_entity_poly.pdbx_strand_id
1 'polypeptide(L)'
;LGWLGDTAGFDDTGAGVPSITKGTVTATDGIYTDKVRLDASGYGTNNGATHTYKVRARNATGESVDSETDTGYKGVGTLYRQWQKSAGDSPASYSNISGATSDPYDYTGAPAPTVTPGTASASDGASTAHVTLSLAGESANVGAGRYYRAVYTAAGCTTQTTSANRGYCKVGSLTRQWYRSAGDSDASYSVLSGATTDPYNDTTAPAPTITPGAAAASDGLYATHVALSLSG
;
A
#
# COMPACT_ATOMS: atom_id res chain seq x y z
N LEU A 1 -12.06 58.56 -2.57
CA LEU A 1 -13.24 57.95 -1.91
C LEU A 1 -14.04 59.08 -1.26
N GLY A 2 -15.32 59.20 -1.57
CA GLY A 2 -16.20 60.17 -0.92
C GLY A 2 -16.46 59.79 0.55
N TRP A 3 -17.13 60.66 1.30
CA TRP A 3 -17.57 60.35 2.66
C TRP A 3 -18.49 59.11 2.67
N LEU A 4 -18.07 58.04 3.34
CA LEU A 4 -18.65 56.69 3.18
C LEU A 4 -19.91 56.40 4.02
N GLY A 5 -20.44 57.36 4.78
CA GLY A 5 -21.70 57.21 5.51
C GLY A 5 -21.81 58.06 6.77
N ASP A 6 -22.99 58.08 7.39
CA ASP A 6 -23.33 58.73 8.66
C ASP A 6 -23.44 57.74 9.84
N THR A 7 -23.12 56.48 9.62
CA THR A 7 -23.19 55.41 10.63
C THR A 7 -21.91 55.34 11.45
N ALA A 8 -22.05 54.98 12.74
CA ALA A 8 -20.94 54.86 13.70
C ALA A 8 -19.97 53.69 13.41
N GLY A 9 -20.24 52.87 12.40
CA GLY A 9 -19.40 51.74 11.97
C GLY A 9 -19.30 51.65 10.46
N PHE A 10 -18.20 51.06 9.99
CA PHE A 10 -17.94 50.77 8.57
C PHE A 10 -17.36 49.36 8.44
N ASP A 11 -18.02 48.53 7.63
CA ASP A 11 -17.54 47.20 7.29
C ASP A 11 -16.68 47.25 6.02
N ASP A 12 -15.36 47.09 6.16
CA ASP A 12 -14.47 47.01 5.01
C ASP A 12 -14.60 45.66 4.29
N THR A 13 -15.57 45.58 3.39
CA THR A 13 -15.75 44.41 2.52
C THR A 13 -14.61 44.27 1.51
N GLY A 14 -13.82 45.33 1.26
CA GLY A 14 -12.68 45.36 0.35
C GLY A 14 -11.36 44.86 0.97
N ALA A 15 -11.29 44.68 2.29
CA ALA A 15 -10.11 44.13 2.95
C ALA A 15 -9.72 42.76 2.36
N GLY A 16 -8.41 42.49 2.29
CA GLY A 16 -7.87 41.30 1.63
C GLY A 16 -8.44 40.02 2.25
N VAL A 17 -8.76 39.03 1.42
CA VAL A 17 -9.30 37.74 1.90
C VAL A 17 -8.19 36.89 2.54
N PRO A 18 -8.51 36.10 3.58
CA PRO A 18 -7.55 35.15 4.14
C PRO A 18 -7.23 34.01 3.16
N SER A 19 -6.14 33.28 3.40
CA SER A 19 -5.67 32.21 2.51
C SER A 19 -5.25 30.94 3.25
N ILE A 20 -5.17 29.84 2.50
CA ILE A 20 -4.63 28.56 2.97
C ILE A 20 -3.28 28.30 2.28
N THR A 21 -2.28 27.92 3.06
CA THR A 21 -1.06 27.29 2.56
C THR A 21 -1.30 25.78 2.51
N LYS A 22 -1.20 25.18 1.32
CA LYS A 22 -1.56 23.76 1.12
C LYS A 22 -0.52 22.76 1.63
N GLY A 23 0.73 23.17 1.78
CA GLY A 23 1.82 22.26 2.16
C GLY A 23 2.11 21.15 1.15
N THR A 24 2.72 20.08 1.64
CA THR A 24 3.06 18.87 0.90
C THR A 24 2.51 17.63 1.61
N VAL A 25 2.42 16.53 0.86
CA VAL A 25 1.99 15.22 1.39
C VAL A 25 2.99 14.15 0.98
N THR A 26 3.11 13.13 1.84
CA THR A 26 3.86 11.90 1.58
C THR A 26 2.96 10.70 1.83
N ALA A 27 3.10 9.66 1.01
CA ALA A 27 2.49 8.37 1.21
C ALA A 27 3.59 7.32 1.29
N THR A 28 3.46 6.35 2.19
CA THR A 28 4.47 5.29 2.28
C THR A 28 4.44 4.39 1.05
N ASP A 29 5.61 4.11 0.51
CA ASP A 29 5.85 3.30 -0.67
C ASP A 29 6.62 2.05 -0.23
N GLY A 30 5.94 0.90 -0.17
CA GLY A 30 6.59 -0.37 0.15
C GLY A 30 7.15 -0.48 1.58
N ILE A 31 6.58 0.23 2.55
CA ILE A 31 7.01 0.16 3.96
C ILE A 31 6.19 -0.86 4.75
N TYR A 32 4.85 -0.74 4.73
CA TYR A 32 3.95 -1.61 5.47
C TYR A 32 3.26 -2.60 4.55
N THR A 33 2.98 -3.80 5.06
CA THR A 33 2.31 -4.87 4.31
C THR A 33 0.79 -4.73 4.27
N ASP A 34 0.22 -3.99 5.22
CA ASP A 34 -1.22 -3.91 5.50
C ASP A 34 -1.82 -2.50 5.40
N LYS A 35 -0.98 -1.48 5.19
CA LYS A 35 -1.42 -0.09 5.10
C LYS A 35 -0.53 0.79 4.25
N VAL A 36 -1.06 1.97 3.91
CA VAL A 36 -0.30 3.13 3.45
C VAL A 36 -0.47 4.23 4.47
N ARG A 37 0.62 4.69 5.08
CA ARG A 37 0.60 5.85 5.98
C ARG A 37 0.71 7.13 5.16
N LEU A 38 -0.14 8.09 5.49
CA LEU A 38 -0.23 9.41 4.88
C LEU A 38 0.19 10.46 5.91
N ASP A 39 1.12 11.33 5.53
CA ASP A 39 1.59 12.43 6.37
C ASP A 39 1.54 13.72 5.55
N ALA A 40 1.22 14.84 6.19
CA ALA A 40 1.25 16.18 5.58
C ALA A 40 2.14 17.13 6.39
N SER A 41 2.70 18.13 5.71
CA SER A 41 3.54 19.15 6.36
C SER A 41 3.46 20.49 5.65
N GLY A 42 3.79 21.57 6.36
CA GLY A 42 3.84 22.93 5.78
C GLY A 42 2.48 23.50 5.37
N TYR A 43 1.38 22.94 5.86
CA TYR A 43 0.05 23.49 5.67
C TYR A 43 -0.29 24.50 6.79
N GLY A 44 -1.20 25.41 6.50
CA GLY A 44 -1.63 26.42 7.47
C GLY A 44 -2.60 27.43 6.88
N THR A 45 -2.92 28.43 7.68
CA THR A 45 -3.82 29.53 7.30
C THR A 45 -3.14 30.86 7.53
N ASN A 46 -3.40 31.82 6.64
CA ASN A 46 -2.94 33.19 6.78
C ASN A 46 -4.16 34.12 6.83
N ASN A 47 -4.10 35.12 7.71
CA ASN A 47 -5.09 36.17 7.74
C ASN A 47 -5.10 36.97 6.43
N GLY A 48 -6.17 37.74 6.23
CA GLY A 48 -6.22 38.74 5.17
C GLY A 48 -5.13 39.79 5.30
N ALA A 49 -4.94 40.59 4.25
CA ALA A 49 -4.01 41.71 4.29
C ALA A 49 -4.39 42.68 5.43
N THR A 50 -3.40 43.06 6.25
CA THR A 50 -3.56 44.08 7.28
C THR A 50 -3.72 45.45 6.63
N HIS A 51 -4.75 46.17 7.04
CA HIS A 51 -4.99 47.55 6.66
C HIS A 51 -4.95 48.45 7.89
N THR A 52 -4.61 49.72 7.66
CA THR A 52 -4.62 50.76 8.69
C THR A 52 -5.80 51.69 8.46
N TYR A 53 -6.62 51.88 9.48
CA TYR A 53 -7.85 52.66 9.44
C TYR A 53 -7.70 53.92 10.29
N LYS A 54 -8.39 54.98 9.87
CA LYS A 54 -8.57 56.23 10.60
C LYS A 54 -9.91 56.83 10.22
N VAL A 55 -10.45 57.71 11.07
CA VAL A 55 -11.72 58.38 10.83
C VAL A 55 -11.56 59.89 10.98
N ARG A 56 -12.35 60.64 10.21
CA ARG A 56 -12.57 62.08 10.40
C ARG A 56 -14.06 62.31 10.66
N ALA A 57 -14.38 63.28 11.50
CA ALA A 57 -15.75 63.75 11.70
C ALA A 57 -16.03 64.95 10.79
N ARG A 58 -17.28 65.12 10.36
CA ARG A 58 -17.71 66.33 9.62
C ARG A 58 -19.05 66.84 10.13
N ASN A 59 -19.27 68.14 10.01
CA ASN A 59 -20.56 68.79 10.21
C ASN A 59 -20.74 69.92 9.19
N ALA A 60 -21.80 70.72 9.31
CA ALA A 60 -22.08 71.84 8.41
C ALA A 60 -20.99 72.94 8.43
N THR A 61 -20.17 72.99 9.48
CA THR A 61 -19.12 74.00 9.67
C THR A 61 -17.72 73.55 9.24
N GLY A 62 -17.50 72.24 8.99
CA GLY A 62 -16.21 71.74 8.53
C GLY A 62 -15.93 70.27 8.88
N GLU A 63 -14.67 69.87 8.69
CA GLU A 63 -14.13 68.54 8.97
C GLU A 63 -13.15 68.61 10.16
N SER A 64 -13.06 67.54 10.96
CA SER A 64 -12.04 67.40 11.99
C SER A 64 -10.67 67.04 11.40
N VAL A 65 -9.63 67.06 12.24
CA VAL A 65 -8.39 66.33 11.99
C VAL A 65 -8.63 64.81 11.98
N ASP A 66 -7.65 64.05 11.49
CA ASP A 66 -7.65 62.58 11.57
C ASP A 66 -7.66 62.10 13.02
N SER A 67 -8.37 61.00 13.29
CA SER A 67 -8.19 60.22 14.52
C SER A 67 -6.80 59.57 14.58
N GLU A 68 -6.47 58.98 15.73
CA GLU A 68 -5.43 57.95 15.77
C GLU A 68 -5.77 56.80 14.81
N THR A 69 -4.73 56.11 14.36
CA THR A 69 -4.85 54.97 13.46
C THR A 69 -4.95 53.66 14.22
N ASP A 70 -5.72 52.71 13.72
CA ASP A 70 -5.73 51.32 14.20
C ASP A 70 -5.61 50.35 13.02
N THR A 71 -5.12 49.13 13.27
CA THR A 71 -4.94 48.10 12.24
C THR A 71 -5.95 46.98 12.37
N GLY A 72 -6.37 46.43 11.24
CA GLY A 72 -7.27 45.28 11.21
C GLY A 72 -7.12 44.44 9.95
N TYR A 73 -7.59 43.20 10.02
CA TYR A 73 -7.59 42.23 8.91
C TYR A 73 -8.81 41.31 9.01
N LYS A 74 -9.15 40.66 7.89
CA LYS A 74 -10.14 39.57 7.89
C LYS A 74 -9.51 38.30 8.47
N GLY A 75 -10.11 37.76 9.53
CA GLY A 75 -9.69 36.52 10.15
C GLY A 75 -10.04 35.29 9.30
N VAL A 76 -9.37 34.18 9.59
CA VAL A 76 -9.57 32.89 8.94
C VAL A 76 -10.39 31.95 9.84
N GLY A 77 -11.28 31.15 9.26
CA GLY A 77 -11.98 30.09 9.98
C GLY A 77 -11.10 28.90 10.35
N THR A 78 -11.66 27.93 11.07
CA THR A 78 -10.97 26.67 11.38
C THR A 78 -10.55 25.93 10.11
N LEU A 79 -9.31 25.45 10.09
CA LEU A 79 -8.78 24.64 9.00
C LEU A 79 -9.25 23.19 9.14
N TYR A 80 -9.88 22.67 8.09
CA TYR A 80 -10.26 21.27 7.96
C TYR A 80 -9.43 20.60 6.86
N ARG A 81 -9.18 19.30 7.04
CA ARG A 81 -8.50 18.44 6.07
C ARG A 81 -9.36 17.24 5.73
N GLN A 82 -9.29 16.82 4.48
CA GLN A 82 -9.83 15.56 3.98
C GLN A 82 -8.81 14.89 3.05
N TRP A 83 -8.42 13.66 3.36
CA TRP A 83 -7.59 12.86 2.47
C TRP A 83 -8.42 12.29 1.31
N GLN A 84 -7.79 12.24 0.14
CA GLN A 84 -8.35 11.63 -1.07
C GLN A 84 -7.38 10.61 -1.65
N LYS A 85 -7.93 9.60 -2.31
CA LYS A 85 -7.18 8.62 -3.11
C LYS A 85 -7.70 8.61 -4.54
N SER A 86 -6.80 8.32 -5.47
CA SER A 86 -7.14 8.02 -6.87
C SER A 86 -7.89 6.69 -7.00
N ALA A 87 -8.59 6.51 -8.12
CA ALA A 87 -9.30 5.27 -8.43
C ALA A 87 -8.34 4.10 -8.77
N GLY A 88 -7.22 4.41 -9.42
CA GLY A 88 -6.22 3.44 -9.88
C GLY A 88 -4.79 3.93 -9.68
N ASP A 89 -3.84 3.29 -10.37
CA ASP A 89 -2.42 3.68 -10.32
C ASP A 89 -2.10 4.83 -11.28
N SER A 90 -2.90 5.89 -11.18
CA SER A 90 -2.74 7.12 -11.94
C SER A 90 -3.23 8.30 -11.11
N PRO A 91 -2.66 9.51 -11.28
CA PRO A 91 -3.02 10.67 -10.47
C PRO A 91 -4.33 11.31 -10.95
N ALA A 92 -5.41 10.53 -11.06
CA ALA A 92 -6.71 10.95 -11.57
C ALA A 92 -7.88 10.34 -10.78
N SER A 93 -9.09 10.89 -11.01
CA SER A 93 -10.35 10.37 -10.46
C SER A 93 -10.32 10.18 -8.94
N TYR A 94 -10.00 11.26 -8.22
CA TYR A 94 -9.87 11.22 -6.78
C TYR A 94 -11.22 11.18 -6.07
N SER A 95 -11.32 10.37 -5.02
CA SER A 95 -12.46 10.31 -4.11
C SER A 95 -11.99 10.50 -2.66
N ASN A 96 -12.86 11.03 -1.81
CA ASN A 96 -12.60 11.10 -0.37
C ASN A 96 -12.39 9.70 0.21
N ILE A 97 -11.40 9.57 1.10
CA ILE A 97 -11.30 8.42 1.97
C ILE A 97 -12.21 8.70 3.18
N SER A 98 -13.22 7.86 3.39
CA SER A 98 -14.18 8.04 4.48
C SER A 98 -13.46 8.14 5.84
N GLY A 99 -13.79 9.15 6.64
CA GLY A 99 -13.21 9.38 7.97
C GLY A 99 -11.77 9.89 8.01
N ALA A 100 -11.11 10.09 6.87
CA ALA A 100 -9.69 10.44 6.81
C ALA A 100 -9.43 11.94 6.97
N THR A 101 -9.54 12.45 8.21
CA THR A 101 -9.33 13.88 8.54
C THR A 101 -8.10 14.13 9.42
N SER A 102 -7.50 13.10 10.02
CA SER A 102 -6.29 13.22 10.83
C SER A 102 -5.01 13.34 9.99
N ASP A 103 -3.92 13.75 10.63
CA ASP A 103 -2.56 13.73 10.10
C ASP A 103 -1.61 13.44 11.26
N PRO A 104 -0.92 12.30 11.25
CA PRO A 104 -0.90 11.28 10.19
C PRO A 104 -2.24 10.53 10.03
N TYR A 105 -2.40 9.82 8.92
CA TYR A 105 -3.52 8.90 8.67
C TYR A 105 -3.04 7.55 8.11
N ASP A 106 -3.44 6.45 8.77
CA ASP A 106 -3.13 5.10 8.35
C ASP A 106 -4.27 4.52 7.48
N TYR A 107 -4.05 4.42 6.17
CA TYR A 107 -5.03 3.88 5.23
C TYR A 107 -4.83 2.37 5.00
N THR A 108 -5.74 1.55 5.53
CA THR A 108 -5.72 0.07 5.42
C THR A 108 -6.48 -0.47 4.21
N GLY A 109 -7.13 0.39 3.42
CA GLY A 109 -7.90 -0.02 2.23
C GLY A 109 -7.08 -0.05 0.94
N ALA A 110 -5.75 -0.06 1.03
CA ALA A 110 -4.88 -0.12 -0.14
C ALA A 110 -4.89 -1.53 -0.74
N PRO A 111 -4.71 -1.70 -2.07
CA PRO A 111 -4.66 -3.02 -2.68
C PRO A 111 -3.58 -3.91 -2.03
N ALA A 112 -3.96 -5.13 -1.67
CA ALA A 112 -3.05 -6.10 -1.06
C ALA A 112 -1.97 -6.56 -2.05
N PRO A 113 -0.77 -6.95 -1.57
CA PRO A 113 0.21 -7.64 -2.38
C PRO A 113 -0.32 -9.02 -2.82
N THR A 114 0.31 -9.60 -3.86
CA THR A 114 -0.06 -10.92 -4.38
C THR A 114 1.14 -11.85 -4.43
N VAL A 115 0.90 -13.15 -4.33
CA VAL A 115 1.90 -14.20 -4.51
C VAL A 115 1.44 -15.08 -5.65
N THR A 116 2.32 -15.31 -6.63
CA THR A 116 2.11 -16.27 -7.71
C THR A 116 2.91 -17.53 -7.39
N PRO A 117 2.27 -18.69 -7.29
CA PRO A 117 3.01 -19.94 -7.06
C PRO A 117 3.91 -20.25 -8.25
N GLY A 118 5.07 -20.85 -7.96
CA GLY A 118 5.95 -21.42 -8.99
C GLY A 118 5.47 -22.79 -9.48
N THR A 119 6.23 -23.36 -10.40
CA THR A 119 6.10 -24.75 -10.86
C THR A 119 7.15 -25.61 -10.17
N ALA A 120 6.70 -26.64 -9.46
CA ALA A 120 7.59 -27.61 -8.82
C ALA A 120 8.09 -28.67 -9.81
N SER A 121 9.33 -29.14 -9.62
CA SER A 121 9.89 -30.30 -10.30
C SER A 121 10.68 -31.18 -9.34
N ALA A 122 10.77 -32.47 -9.65
CA ALA A 122 11.55 -33.47 -8.90
C ALA A 122 12.60 -34.12 -9.82
N SER A 123 13.78 -34.44 -9.27
CA SER A 123 14.87 -35.07 -10.02
C SER A 123 14.70 -36.59 -10.10
N ASP A 124 13.77 -37.03 -10.93
CA ASP A 124 13.43 -38.46 -11.03
C ASP A 124 14.65 -39.30 -11.46
N GLY A 125 15.04 -40.25 -10.61
CA GLY A 125 16.12 -41.21 -10.89
C GLY A 125 17.53 -40.63 -11.00
N ALA A 126 17.74 -39.35 -10.68
CA ALA A 126 19.05 -38.70 -10.84
C ALA A 126 20.06 -39.06 -9.73
N SER A 127 19.59 -39.52 -8.58
CA SER A 127 20.41 -39.86 -7.41
C SER A 127 19.81 -41.07 -6.69
N THR A 128 20.67 -41.95 -6.20
CA THR A 128 20.27 -43.09 -5.34
C THR A 128 20.11 -42.71 -3.88
N ALA A 129 20.51 -41.48 -3.50
CA ALA A 129 20.54 -41.03 -2.11
C ALA A 129 19.45 -40.00 -1.78
N HIS A 130 18.85 -39.34 -2.78
CA HIS A 130 17.84 -38.30 -2.57
C HIS A 130 17.05 -37.98 -3.84
N VAL A 131 15.91 -37.32 -3.67
CA VAL A 131 15.20 -36.61 -4.74
C VAL A 131 15.41 -35.10 -4.55
N THR A 132 15.97 -34.42 -5.54
CA THR A 132 16.07 -32.96 -5.55
C THR A 132 14.73 -32.37 -6.01
N LEU A 133 14.16 -31.52 -5.17
CA LEU A 133 12.97 -30.73 -5.43
C LEU A 133 13.38 -29.30 -5.80
N SER A 134 12.84 -28.77 -6.90
CA SER A 134 13.12 -27.43 -7.38
C SER A 134 11.84 -26.66 -7.68
N LEU A 135 11.83 -25.36 -7.42
CA LEU A 135 10.68 -24.48 -7.67
C LEU A 135 11.07 -23.35 -8.62
N ALA A 136 10.42 -23.26 -9.78
CA ALA A 136 10.70 -22.20 -10.75
C ALA A 136 9.52 -21.25 -10.93
N GLY A 137 9.80 -19.95 -11.08
CA GLY A 137 8.79 -18.96 -11.51
C GLY A 137 7.84 -18.44 -10.43
N GLU A 138 8.10 -18.75 -9.15
CA GLU A 138 7.37 -18.08 -8.07
C GLU A 138 7.66 -16.57 -8.05
N SER A 139 6.70 -15.77 -7.63
CA SER A 139 6.90 -14.34 -7.48
C SER A 139 6.03 -13.75 -6.38
N ALA A 140 6.49 -12.63 -5.83
CA ALA A 140 5.75 -11.83 -4.87
C ALA A 140 5.67 -10.41 -5.43
N ASN A 141 4.45 -9.92 -5.63
CA ASN A 141 4.21 -8.60 -6.19
C ASN A 141 3.64 -7.69 -5.11
N VAL A 142 4.15 -6.46 -5.06
CA VAL A 142 3.63 -5.41 -4.18
C VAL A 142 2.16 -5.11 -4.49
N GLY A 143 1.48 -4.48 -3.55
CA GLY A 143 0.13 -3.97 -3.79
C GLY A 143 0.11 -2.96 -4.94
N ALA A 144 -0.98 -2.92 -5.70
CA ALA A 144 -1.14 -1.92 -6.76
C ALA A 144 -1.09 -0.49 -6.17
N GLY A 145 -0.37 0.41 -6.84
CA GLY A 145 -0.20 1.79 -6.40
C GLY A 145 -1.49 2.59 -6.40
N ARG A 146 -1.53 3.59 -5.50
CA ARG A 146 -2.53 4.67 -5.51
C ARG A 146 -1.83 5.99 -5.23
N TYR A 147 -2.34 7.04 -5.85
CA TYR A 147 -1.99 8.43 -5.53
C TYR A 147 -2.92 8.99 -4.46
N TYR A 148 -2.33 9.67 -3.48
CA TYR A 148 -2.99 10.28 -2.32
C TYR A 148 -2.73 11.78 -2.29
N ARG A 149 -3.73 12.56 -1.90
CA ARG A 149 -3.63 14.02 -1.73
C ARG A 149 -4.50 14.50 -0.59
N ALA A 150 -4.19 15.68 -0.05
CA ALA A 150 -5.01 16.34 0.95
C ALA A 150 -5.78 17.52 0.33
N VAL A 151 -7.04 17.66 0.74
CA VAL A 151 -7.89 18.83 0.46
C VAL A 151 -8.06 19.61 1.76
N TYR A 152 -7.79 20.91 1.71
CA TYR A 152 -7.88 21.82 2.84
C TYR A 152 -8.95 22.88 2.61
N THR A 153 -9.81 23.07 3.61
CA THR A 153 -10.90 24.05 3.58
C THR A 153 -10.90 24.87 4.87
N ALA A 154 -11.17 26.16 4.76
CA ALA A 154 -11.36 27.07 5.89
C ALA A 154 -12.33 28.17 5.47
N ALA A 155 -13.21 28.59 6.39
CA ALA A 155 -14.14 29.67 6.09
C ALA A 155 -13.38 30.97 5.76
N GLY A 156 -13.83 31.68 4.72
CA GLY A 156 -13.15 32.86 4.19
C GLY A 156 -12.02 32.58 3.20
N CYS A 157 -11.61 31.31 3.01
CA CYS A 157 -10.54 30.94 2.09
C CYS A 157 -11.04 30.12 0.89
N THR A 158 -10.31 30.23 -0.22
CA THR A 158 -10.44 29.27 -1.33
C THR A 158 -9.88 27.91 -0.91
N THR A 159 -10.62 26.85 -1.22
CA THR A 159 -10.17 25.45 -1.00
C THR A 159 -8.85 25.20 -1.70
N GLN A 160 -7.93 24.54 -1.01
CA GLN A 160 -6.64 24.15 -1.56
C GLN A 160 -6.49 22.65 -1.63
N THR A 161 -5.78 22.16 -2.65
CA THR A 161 -5.48 20.74 -2.83
C THR A 161 -3.99 20.56 -3.08
N THR A 162 -3.36 19.65 -2.35
CA THR A 162 -1.93 19.35 -2.50
C THR A 162 -1.64 18.68 -3.83
N SER A 163 -0.37 18.71 -4.25
CA SER A 163 0.13 17.71 -5.18
C SER A 163 -0.08 16.31 -4.59
N ALA A 164 -0.25 15.31 -5.45
CA ALA A 164 -0.45 13.95 -4.99
C ALA A 164 0.89 13.21 -4.84
N ASN A 165 0.92 12.20 -3.97
CA ASN A 165 2.05 11.32 -3.77
C ASN A 165 1.60 9.85 -3.90
N ARG A 166 2.42 9.01 -4.52
CA ARG A 166 2.10 7.60 -4.75
C ARG A 166 2.49 6.76 -3.54
N GLY A 167 1.65 5.81 -3.14
CA GLY A 167 1.95 4.82 -2.10
C GLY A 167 1.33 3.46 -2.39
N TYR A 168 1.92 2.41 -1.81
CA TYR A 168 1.46 1.02 -1.92
C TYR A 168 1.94 0.14 -0.77
N CYS A 169 1.27 -1.00 -0.58
CA CYS A 169 1.64 -2.00 0.43
C CYS A 169 2.83 -2.86 -0.02
N LYS A 170 3.82 -3.01 0.86
CA LYS A 170 4.97 -3.89 0.70
C LYS A 170 4.52 -5.35 0.55
N VAL A 171 5.29 -6.14 -0.19
CA VAL A 171 5.20 -7.61 -0.15
C VAL A 171 6.20 -8.20 0.84
N GLY A 172 5.77 -9.21 1.60
CA GLY A 172 6.66 -9.95 2.49
C GLY A 172 7.65 -10.84 1.70
N SER A 173 8.66 -11.37 2.38
CA SER A 173 9.55 -12.37 1.80
C SER A 173 8.80 -13.68 1.54
N LEU A 174 9.08 -14.34 0.42
CA LEU A 174 8.59 -15.69 0.17
C LEU A 174 9.29 -16.67 1.11
N THR A 175 8.50 -17.58 1.66
CA THR A 175 8.99 -18.75 2.40
C THR A 175 8.39 -19.98 1.75
N ARG A 176 9.11 -21.11 1.84
CA ARG A 176 8.72 -22.35 1.17
C ARG A 176 8.57 -23.44 2.21
N GLN A 177 7.69 -24.38 1.89
CA GLN A 177 7.56 -25.63 2.61
C GLN A 177 7.23 -26.71 1.59
N TRP A 178 8.10 -27.70 1.47
CA TRP A 178 7.84 -28.86 0.63
C TRP A 178 6.91 -29.86 1.32
N TYR A 179 6.05 -30.48 0.52
CA TYR A 179 5.13 -31.52 0.95
C TYR A 179 5.30 -32.74 0.05
N ARG A 180 5.07 -33.92 0.62
CA ARG A 180 5.12 -35.21 -0.10
C ARG A 180 3.85 -36.01 0.17
N SER A 181 3.28 -36.61 -0.86
CA SER A 181 2.17 -37.56 -0.74
C SER A 181 2.61 -38.84 -0.02
N ALA A 182 1.63 -39.66 0.40
CA ALA A 182 1.90 -40.95 1.06
C ALA A 182 2.29 -42.09 0.07
N GLY A 183 2.34 -41.80 -1.23
CA GLY A 183 2.58 -42.74 -2.32
C GLY A 183 2.26 -42.08 -3.67
N ASP A 184 1.97 -42.88 -4.70
CA ASP A 184 1.77 -42.37 -6.07
C ASP A 184 0.48 -41.55 -6.27
N SER A 185 -0.42 -41.53 -5.28
CA SER A 185 -1.63 -40.70 -5.34
C SER A 185 -1.33 -39.23 -5.10
N ASP A 186 -1.91 -38.34 -5.91
CA ASP A 186 -1.94 -36.89 -5.70
C ASP A 186 -2.91 -36.49 -4.56
N ALA A 187 -2.62 -37.00 -3.37
CA ALA A 187 -3.45 -36.85 -2.18
C ALA A 187 -2.62 -37.06 -0.90
N SER A 188 -3.20 -36.66 0.23
CA SER A 188 -2.66 -36.95 1.57
C SER A 188 -1.23 -36.45 1.77
N TYR A 189 -0.97 -35.22 1.33
CA TYR A 189 0.32 -34.55 1.47
C TYR A 189 0.69 -34.32 2.93
N SER A 190 1.94 -34.64 3.26
CA SER A 190 2.55 -34.41 4.57
C SER A 190 3.75 -33.48 4.43
N VAL A 191 3.97 -32.66 5.45
CA VAL A 191 5.11 -31.74 5.53
C VAL A 191 6.42 -32.53 5.52
N LEU A 192 7.35 -32.15 4.64
CA LEU A 192 8.75 -32.58 4.74
C LEU A 192 9.46 -31.67 5.75
N SER A 193 9.72 -32.20 6.94
CA SER A 193 10.30 -31.42 8.04
C SER A 193 11.65 -30.80 7.64
N GLY A 194 11.78 -29.48 7.81
CA GLY A 194 13.00 -28.73 7.46
C GLY A 194 13.17 -28.42 5.97
N ALA A 195 12.23 -28.84 5.12
CA ALA A 195 12.29 -28.63 3.68
C ALA A 195 11.78 -27.23 3.28
N THR A 196 12.61 -26.22 3.53
CA THR A 196 12.26 -24.79 3.31
C THR A 196 13.13 -24.08 2.26
N THR A 197 14.09 -24.79 1.67
CA THR A 197 15.00 -24.26 0.65
C THR A 197 14.57 -24.65 -0.75
N ASP A 198 15.08 -23.92 -1.74
CA ASP A 198 14.97 -24.27 -3.15
C ASP A 198 16.35 -24.10 -3.80
N PRO A 199 16.96 -25.17 -4.35
CA PRO A 199 16.47 -26.55 -4.34
C PRO A 199 16.48 -27.19 -2.93
N TYR A 200 15.79 -28.32 -2.76
CA TYR A 200 15.82 -29.14 -1.55
C TYR A 200 16.07 -30.61 -1.88
N ASN A 201 16.98 -31.26 -1.16
CA ASN A 201 17.25 -32.69 -1.33
C ASN A 201 16.45 -33.51 -0.31
N ASP A 202 15.39 -34.18 -0.76
CA ASP A 202 14.64 -35.14 0.05
C ASP A 202 15.40 -36.47 0.13
N THR A 203 16.17 -36.64 1.20
CA THR A 203 16.90 -37.88 1.53
C THR A 203 16.02 -38.94 2.18
N THR A 204 14.75 -38.64 2.42
CA THR A 204 13.78 -39.54 3.07
C THR A 204 12.84 -40.22 2.07
N ALA A 205 13.05 -39.98 0.78
CA ALA A 205 12.30 -40.63 -0.29
C ALA A 205 12.47 -42.17 -0.18
N PRO A 206 11.39 -42.95 -0.32
CA PRO A 206 11.47 -44.41 -0.25
C PRO A 206 12.47 -44.97 -1.28
N ALA A 207 13.28 -45.94 -0.85
CA ALA A 207 14.16 -46.65 -1.76
C ALA A 207 13.36 -47.50 -2.76
N PRO A 208 13.86 -47.70 -4.00
CA PRO A 208 13.22 -48.62 -4.93
C PRO A 208 13.17 -50.02 -4.32
N THR A 209 11.99 -50.64 -4.36
CA THR A 209 11.82 -52.02 -3.93
C THR A 209 12.12 -52.95 -5.10
N ILE A 210 13.17 -53.76 -5.00
CA ILE A 210 13.38 -54.87 -5.92
C ILE A 210 12.49 -56.02 -5.43
N THR A 211 11.48 -56.39 -6.22
CA THR A 211 10.76 -57.66 -6.01
C THR A 211 11.55 -58.75 -6.76
N PRO A 212 12.19 -59.71 -6.06
CA PRO A 212 12.88 -60.79 -6.74
C PRO A 212 11.88 -61.63 -7.53
N GLY A 213 12.24 -61.98 -8.76
CA GLY A 213 11.49 -62.93 -9.55
C GLY A 213 11.46 -64.32 -8.90
N ALA A 214 10.41 -65.10 -9.16
CA ALA A 214 10.38 -66.50 -8.74
C ALA A 214 11.29 -67.32 -9.65
N ALA A 215 12.30 -67.95 -9.06
CA ALA A 215 13.13 -68.94 -9.76
C ALA A 215 12.44 -70.30 -9.70
N ALA A 216 12.17 -70.90 -10.86
CA ALA A 216 11.69 -72.27 -10.96
C ALA A 216 12.76 -73.14 -11.64
N ALA A 217 13.06 -74.27 -11.01
CA ALA A 217 13.79 -75.36 -11.64
C ALA A 217 12.77 -76.36 -12.20
N SER A 218 13.02 -76.88 -13.39
CA SER A 218 12.21 -77.96 -13.99
C SER A 218 12.44 -79.30 -13.27
N ASP A 219 12.17 -79.36 -11.97
CA ASP A 219 12.36 -80.60 -11.23
C ASP A 219 11.38 -81.67 -11.76
N GLY A 220 11.92 -82.84 -12.09
CA GLY A 220 11.18 -83.97 -12.67
C GLY A 220 10.78 -83.86 -14.15
N LEU A 221 11.11 -82.79 -14.88
CA LEU A 221 10.62 -82.62 -16.28
C LEU A 221 11.60 -83.12 -17.36
N TYR A 222 12.91 -83.09 -17.11
CA TYR A 222 13.94 -83.51 -18.08
C TYR A 222 14.94 -84.48 -17.45
N ALA A 223 15.28 -85.55 -18.18
CA ALA A 223 16.16 -86.62 -17.69
C ALA A 223 17.67 -86.29 -17.80
N THR A 224 18.05 -85.24 -18.52
CA THR A 224 19.45 -84.96 -18.88
C THR A 224 19.92 -83.55 -18.54
N HIS A 225 19.01 -82.65 -18.17
CA HIS A 225 19.36 -81.29 -17.78
C HIS A 225 18.31 -80.71 -16.81
N VAL A 226 18.66 -79.64 -16.11
CA VAL A 226 17.72 -78.81 -15.35
C VAL A 226 17.53 -77.51 -16.12
N ALA A 227 16.30 -77.18 -16.49
CA ALA A 227 15.97 -75.87 -17.03
C ALA A 227 15.66 -74.92 -15.87
N LEU A 228 16.41 -73.82 -15.80
CA LEU A 228 16.16 -72.73 -14.87
C LEU A 228 15.39 -71.64 -15.60
N SER A 229 14.27 -71.20 -15.01
CA SER A 229 13.53 -70.04 -15.48
C SER A 229 13.41 -69.01 -14.37
N LEU A 230 13.54 -67.74 -14.74
CA LEU A 230 13.23 -66.60 -13.90
C LEU A 230 12.00 -65.92 -14.49
N SER A 231 10.98 -65.71 -13.66
CA SER A 231 9.84 -64.85 -13.99
C SER A 231 9.89 -63.61 -13.12
N GLY A 232 9.77 -62.43 -13.72
CA GLY A 232 9.68 -61.13 -13.06
C GLY A 232 8.40 -60.41 -13.45
#